data_AF-A0A2W4SNC4-F1
#
_entry.id   AF-A0A2W4SNC4-F1
#
_cell.length_a   1.000
_cell.length_b   1.000
_cell.length_c   1.000
_cell.angle_alpha   90.00
_cell.angle_beta   90.00
_cell.angle_gamma   90.00
#
_symmetry.space_group_name_H-M   'P 1'
#
loop_
_entity.id
_entity.type
_entity.pdbx_description
1 polymer ?
#
loop_
_entity_poly.entity_id
_entity_poly.type
_entity_poly.pdbx_seq_one_letter_code
_entity_poly.pdbx_strand_id
1 'polypeptide(L)'
;MLARRFLWVIAILTMLVIVAAVAYAVFGDRLIRAALVPSAEFVAPAPADTPDYALAKNWMARPDLPTDAARWVPAGYAVAPRPGAAVFFVLPTSVFDRDNWNATMTDAEVGKRMAMFLRGQASIFNGVAGIWAPRYRQATFGAFLTDKPEAQRALEVAYGDVLAAFDAFVAAQPADRPIILAGHSQGSLHILRLLKERVAGKPLADRIVAVYAPGWPISITADLPALGLPLCTIADQTGCILSWQSFARPANYKAVRDTFDKSTGLTGANRLATAIACTNPLSGITDPKPVSPRGNFGALVPNSDFTGGTLVAKTIGAQCLATGILDIGEPPAGFTAYVLPGNNYHVYDFPLFWANLRADAERRVDRFSQPVVEPKPRKVRMAKA
;
A
#
# COMPACT_ATOMS: atom_id res chain seq x y z
N MET A 1 -29.45 30.89 -38.67
CA MET A 1 -29.98 29.54 -38.33
C MET A 1 -28.90 28.57 -37.81
N LEU A 2 -27.68 28.59 -38.36
CA LEU A 2 -26.59 27.69 -37.94
C LEU A 2 -26.16 27.89 -36.46
N ALA A 3 -26.01 29.13 -36.00
CA ALA A 3 -25.66 29.43 -34.60
C ALA A 3 -26.69 28.91 -33.58
N ARG A 4 -27.99 29.00 -33.90
CA ARG A 4 -29.06 28.46 -33.03
C ARG A 4 -29.00 26.94 -32.95
N ARG A 5 -28.75 26.25 -34.07
CA ARG A 5 -28.58 24.79 -34.11
C ARG A 5 -27.33 24.35 -33.34
N PHE A 6 -26.23 25.08 -33.50
CA PHE A 6 -25.00 24.85 -32.74
C PHE A 6 -25.21 24.99 -31.22
N LEU A 7 -25.88 26.05 -30.77
CA LEU A 7 -26.20 26.24 -29.35
C LEU A 7 -27.10 25.13 -28.78
N TRP A 8 -28.08 24.65 -29.56
CA TRP A 8 -28.89 23.50 -29.16
C TRP A 8 -28.07 22.21 -29.04
N VAL A 9 -27.13 21.97 -29.97
CA VAL A 9 -26.23 20.82 -29.88
C VAL A 9 -25.36 20.90 -28.63
N ILE A 10 -24.75 22.06 -28.36
CA ILE A 10 -23.94 22.27 -27.15
C ILE A 10 -24.80 22.07 -25.88
N ALA A 11 -25.99 22.67 -25.81
CA ALA A 11 -26.88 22.53 -24.66
C ALA A 11 -27.29 21.06 -24.41
N ILE A 12 -27.60 20.30 -25.47
CA ILE A 12 -27.91 18.87 -25.37
C ILE A 12 -26.70 18.09 -24.88
N LEU A 13 -25.51 18.33 -25.43
CA LEU A 13 -24.27 17.67 -24.99
C LEU A 13 -23.95 17.99 -23.53
N THR A 14 -24.07 19.26 -23.12
CA THR A 14 -23.89 19.67 -21.72
C THR A 14 -24.92 18.99 -20.82
N MET A 15 -26.18 18.90 -21.22
CA MET A 15 -27.22 18.21 -20.43
C MET A 15 -26.93 16.71 -20.32
N LEU A 16 -26.48 16.05 -21.40
CA LEU A 16 -26.07 14.64 -21.36
C LEU A 16 -24.88 14.42 -20.41
N VAL A 17 -23.88 15.31 -20.43
CA VAL A 17 -22.74 15.26 -19.50
C VAL A 17 -23.21 15.45 -18.06
N ILE A 18 -24.11 16.39 -17.79
CA ILE A 18 -24.68 16.60 -16.45
C ILE A 18 -25.46 15.37 -15.99
N VAL A 19 -26.34 14.82 -16.84
CA VAL A 19 -27.12 13.62 -16.53
C VAL A 19 -26.21 12.42 -16.27
N ALA A 20 -25.17 12.22 -17.08
CA ALA A 20 -24.18 11.16 -16.87
C ALA A 20 -23.39 11.36 -15.56
N ALA A 21 -22.98 12.59 -15.25
CA ALA A 21 -22.30 12.92 -14.00
C ALA A 21 -23.19 12.70 -12.78
N VAL A 22 -24.48 13.08 -12.84
CA VAL A 22 -25.47 12.82 -11.80
C VAL A 22 -25.74 11.31 -11.66
N ALA A 23 -25.91 10.61 -12.77
CA ALA A 23 -26.11 9.16 -12.76
C ALA A 23 -24.90 8.43 -12.16
N TYR A 24 -23.67 8.84 -12.48
CA TYR A 24 -22.46 8.30 -11.86
C TYR A 24 -22.35 8.69 -10.38
N ALA A 25 -22.70 9.92 -10.00
CA ALA A 25 -22.70 10.34 -8.60
C ALA A 25 -23.71 9.55 -7.75
N VAL A 26 -24.85 9.14 -8.32
CA VAL A 26 -25.92 8.40 -7.62
C VAL A 26 -25.72 6.87 -7.71
N PHE A 27 -25.27 6.35 -8.84
CA PHE A 27 -25.20 4.91 -9.13
C PHE A 27 -23.78 4.38 -9.36
N GLY A 28 -22.75 5.22 -9.28
CA GLY A 28 -21.36 4.87 -9.61
C GLY A 28 -20.86 3.65 -8.86
N ASP A 29 -21.10 3.57 -7.54
CA ASP A 29 -20.72 2.41 -6.72
C ASP A 29 -21.38 1.11 -7.21
N ARG A 30 -22.65 1.17 -7.63
CA ARG A 30 -23.36 0.02 -8.19
C ARG A 30 -22.80 -0.37 -9.55
N LEU A 31 -22.47 0.61 -10.40
CA LEU A 31 -21.86 0.37 -11.71
C LEU A 31 -20.46 -0.23 -11.59
N ILE A 32 -19.62 0.27 -10.68
CA ILE A 32 -18.28 -0.27 -10.42
C ILE A 32 -18.38 -1.71 -9.90
N ARG A 33 -19.25 -1.96 -8.91
CA ARG A 33 -19.51 -3.33 -8.41
C ARG A 33 -20.01 -4.23 -9.55
N ALA A 34 -20.97 -3.73 -10.32
CA ALA A 34 -21.52 -4.46 -11.45
C ALA A 34 -20.52 -4.68 -12.57
N ALA A 35 -19.40 -3.96 -12.65
CA ALA A 35 -18.35 -4.15 -13.66
C ALA A 35 -17.19 -5.05 -13.18
N LEU A 36 -16.85 -4.97 -11.88
CA LEU A 36 -15.61 -5.55 -11.35
C LEU A 36 -15.84 -6.78 -10.45
N VAL A 37 -17.02 -6.94 -9.84
CA VAL A 37 -17.32 -8.11 -9.00
C VAL A 37 -17.53 -9.34 -9.89
N PRO A 38 -16.80 -10.45 -9.71
CA PRO A 38 -17.03 -11.66 -10.49
C PRO A 38 -18.46 -12.18 -10.37
N SER A 39 -18.99 -12.61 -11.52
CA SER A 39 -20.21 -13.41 -11.62
C SER A 39 -19.91 -14.90 -11.77
N ALA A 40 -18.67 -15.26 -12.08
CA ALA A 40 -18.22 -16.64 -12.17
C ALA A 40 -18.29 -17.35 -10.80
N GLU A 41 -18.46 -18.67 -10.83
CA GLU A 41 -18.36 -19.50 -9.63
C GLU A 41 -16.93 -19.44 -9.06
N PHE A 42 -16.84 -19.52 -7.73
CA PHE A 42 -15.54 -19.68 -7.09
C PHE A 42 -15.01 -21.11 -7.34
N VAL A 43 -13.88 -21.20 -8.02
CA VAL A 43 -13.14 -22.45 -8.21
C VAL A 43 -12.04 -22.52 -7.17
N ALA A 44 -12.16 -23.45 -6.22
CA ALA A 44 -11.08 -23.72 -5.28
C ALA A 44 -9.86 -24.27 -6.05
N PRO A 45 -8.65 -23.72 -5.85
CA PRO A 45 -7.47 -24.25 -6.51
C PRO A 45 -7.20 -25.69 -6.07
N ALA A 46 -6.75 -26.55 -6.97
CA ALA A 46 -6.33 -27.88 -6.58
C ALA A 46 -5.06 -27.79 -5.71
N PRO A 47 -4.84 -28.71 -4.75
CA PRO A 47 -3.62 -28.72 -3.95
C PRO A 47 -2.34 -28.74 -4.80
N ALA A 48 -2.36 -29.47 -5.92
CA ALA A 48 -1.27 -29.54 -6.90
C ALA A 48 -0.95 -28.19 -7.59
N ASP A 49 -1.89 -27.24 -7.57
CA ASP A 49 -1.72 -25.90 -8.15
C ASP A 49 -1.10 -24.91 -7.15
N THR A 50 -0.78 -25.35 -5.92
CA THR A 50 -0.14 -24.51 -4.92
C THR A 50 1.29 -24.18 -5.36
N PRO A 51 1.65 -22.89 -5.51
CA PRO A 51 2.99 -22.51 -5.96
C PRO A 51 4.06 -22.94 -4.95
N ASP A 52 5.10 -23.62 -5.45
CA ASP A 52 6.30 -23.93 -4.67
C ASP A 52 7.25 -22.72 -4.62
N TYR A 53 7.28 -22.01 -3.49
CA TYR A 53 8.11 -20.82 -3.31
C TYR A 53 9.60 -21.11 -3.07
N ALA A 54 10.04 -22.37 -3.08
CA ALA A 54 11.47 -22.67 -3.24
C ALA A 54 11.95 -22.30 -4.66
N LEU A 55 11.06 -22.38 -5.66
CA LEU A 55 11.37 -22.15 -7.07
C LEU A 55 11.34 -20.67 -7.44
N ALA A 56 12.41 -20.20 -8.10
CA ALA A 56 12.56 -18.81 -8.55
C ALA A 56 11.38 -18.28 -9.38
N LYS A 57 10.78 -19.13 -10.22
CA LYS A 57 9.67 -18.78 -11.12
C LYS A 57 8.40 -18.29 -10.41
N ASN A 58 8.24 -18.62 -9.13
CA ASN A 58 7.09 -18.24 -8.30
C ASN A 58 7.34 -16.91 -7.55
N TRP A 59 8.46 -16.25 -7.80
CA TRP A 59 8.77 -14.93 -7.30
C TRP A 59 8.64 -13.90 -8.41
N MET A 60 8.01 -12.76 -8.08
CA MET A 60 7.99 -11.59 -8.95
C MET A 60 9.27 -10.75 -8.78
N ALA A 61 9.82 -10.72 -7.57
CA ALA A 61 11.12 -10.15 -7.25
C ALA A 61 11.88 -11.09 -6.31
N ARG A 62 13.17 -11.25 -6.57
CA ARG A 62 14.11 -12.04 -5.75
C ARG A 62 15.54 -11.66 -6.16
N PRO A 63 16.50 -11.51 -5.24
CA PRO A 63 17.83 -10.97 -5.56
C PRO A 63 18.62 -11.75 -6.62
N ASP A 64 18.36 -13.04 -6.79
CA ASP A 64 19.01 -13.95 -7.73
C ASP A 64 18.30 -14.07 -9.09
N LEU A 65 17.16 -13.41 -9.30
CA LEU A 65 16.52 -13.37 -10.62
C LEU A 65 17.42 -12.61 -11.61
N PRO A 66 17.46 -13.00 -12.90
CA PRO A 66 18.27 -12.31 -13.90
C PRO A 66 17.72 -10.92 -14.23
N THR A 67 16.40 -10.78 -14.27
CA THR A 67 15.68 -9.52 -14.49
C THR A 67 14.71 -9.30 -13.35
N ASP A 68 14.76 -8.13 -12.70
CA ASP A 68 13.89 -7.82 -11.58
C ASP A 68 13.46 -6.34 -11.66
N ALA A 69 12.14 -6.11 -11.81
CA ALA A 69 11.57 -4.77 -11.86
C ALA A 69 11.77 -4.00 -10.55
N ALA A 70 11.97 -4.69 -9.42
CA ALA A 70 12.25 -4.08 -8.13
C ALA A 70 13.66 -3.47 -8.05
N ARG A 71 14.57 -3.81 -8.98
CA ARG A 71 15.91 -3.18 -9.11
C ARG A 71 15.90 -1.88 -9.92
N TRP A 72 14.75 -1.48 -10.46
CA TRP A 72 14.63 -0.17 -11.11
C TRP A 72 14.86 0.95 -10.09
N VAL A 73 15.54 2.02 -10.52
CA VAL A 73 15.77 3.22 -9.73
C VAL A 73 15.63 4.47 -10.62
N PRO A 74 15.10 5.58 -10.08
CA PRO A 74 15.13 6.86 -10.78
C PRO A 74 16.56 7.41 -10.87
N ALA A 75 16.76 8.41 -11.73
CA ALA A 75 18.06 9.06 -11.90
C ALA A 75 18.61 9.58 -10.55
N GLY A 76 19.91 9.36 -10.31
CA GLY A 76 20.59 9.77 -9.08
C GLY A 76 20.50 8.76 -7.92
N TYR A 77 19.78 7.64 -8.10
CA TYR A 77 19.71 6.55 -7.12
C TYR A 77 20.39 5.29 -7.64
N ALA A 78 20.80 4.42 -6.71
CA ALA A 78 21.46 3.16 -7.02
C ALA A 78 20.90 2.03 -6.15
N VAL A 79 20.97 0.81 -6.68
CA VAL A 79 20.70 -0.41 -5.91
C VAL A 79 21.89 -0.69 -5.00
N ALA A 80 21.64 -1.14 -3.76
CA ALA A 80 22.71 -1.56 -2.87
C ALA A 80 23.43 -2.79 -3.44
N PRO A 81 24.76 -2.74 -3.66
CA PRO A 81 25.50 -3.89 -4.15
C PRO A 81 25.55 -5.01 -3.09
N ARG A 82 25.46 -4.65 -1.81
CA ARG A 82 25.40 -5.56 -0.67
C ARG A 82 24.34 -5.06 0.31
N PRO A 83 23.08 -5.46 0.15
CA PRO A 83 22.00 -5.03 1.03
C PRO A 83 22.24 -5.47 2.48
N GLY A 84 21.96 -4.56 3.44
CA GLY A 84 22.08 -4.81 4.88
C GLY A 84 20.90 -5.61 5.44
N ALA A 85 19.72 -5.46 4.84
CA ALA A 85 18.50 -6.14 5.24
C ALA A 85 17.90 -7.01 4.11
N ALA A 86 16.82 -7.72 4.42
CA ALA A 86 15.94 -8.34 3.44
C ALA A 86 14.53 -7.77 3.60
N VAL A 87 13.80 -7.59 2.50
CA VAL A 87 12.41 -7.13 2.56
C VAL A 87 11.48 -8.16 1.92
N PHE A 88 10.45 -8.55 2.65
CA PHE A 88 9.32 -9.29 2.10
C PHE A 88 8.23 -8.29 1.72
N PHE A 89 8.06 -8.07 0.42
CA PHE A 89 7.11 -7.11 -0.14
C PHE A 89 5.92 -7.83 -0.76
N VAL A 90 4.73 -7.66 -0.21
CA VAL A 90 3.48 -8.21 -0.79
C VAL A 90 2.83 -7.15 -1.67
N LEU A 91 2.79 -7.42 -2.97
CA LEU A 91 2.23 -6.52 -3.98
C LEU A 91 0.73 -6.27 -3.78
N PRO A 92 0.19 -5.14 -4.26
CA PRO A 92 -1.24 -4.91 -4.28
C PRO A 92 -1.93 -5.71 -5.39
N THR A 93 -3.27 -5.61 -5.42
CA THR A 93 -4.09 -6.21 -6.46
C THR A 93 -3.75 -5.67 -7.85
N SER A 94 -3.40 -6.59 -8.74
CA SER A 94 -3.04 -6.39 -10.15
C SER A 94 -4.08 -7.00 -11.09
N VAL A 95 -5.15 -7.60 -10.55
CA VAL A 95 -6.25 -8.23 -11.30
C VAL A 95 -7.51 -7.39 -11.13
N PHE A 96 -8.08 -6.97 -12.26
CA PHE A 96 -9.25 -6.10 -12.32
C PHE A 96 -10.35 -6.65 -13.22
N ASP A 97 -10.10 -7.74 -13.94
CA ASP A 97 -11.18 -8.45 -14.61
C ASP A 97 -12.08 -9.15 -13.58
N ARG A 98 -13.21 -9.64 -14.10
CA ARG A 98 -14.24 -10.29 -13.31
C ARG A 98 -14.41 -11.77 -13.66
N ASP A 99 -13.49 -12.30 -14.46
CA ASP A 99 -13.62 -13.62 -15.06
C ASP A 99 -13.31 -14.69 -14.02
N ASN A 100 -12.41 -14.37 -13.08
CA ASN A 100 -12.02 -15.24 -11.99
C ASN A 100 -11.95 -14.50 -10.65
N TRP A 101 -12.17 -15.22 -9.57
CA TRP A 101 -12.01 -14.70 -8.21
C TRP A 101 -10.55 -14.49 -7.81
N ASN A 102 -9.63 -15.27 -8.40
CA ASN A 102 -8.19 -15.19 -8.16
C ASN A 102 -7.42 -15.10 -9.48
N ALA A 103 -6.28 -14.42 -9.44
CA ALA A 103 -5.31 -14.36 -10.53
C ALA A 103 -4.81 -15.76 -10.92
N THR A 104 -4.60 -15.97 -12.21
CA THR A 104 -3.75 -17.08 -12.66
C THR A 104 -2.28 -16.68 -12.52
N MET A 105 -1.41 -17.65 -12.25
CA MET A 105 0.02 -17.41 -12.03
C MET A 105 0.80 -17.01 -13.30
N THR A 106 0.19 -17.17 -14.48
CA THR A 106 0.84 -17.00 -15.79
C THR A 106 0.24 -15.87 -16.63
N ASP A 107 -0.69 -15.10 -16.07
CA ASP A 107 -1.28 -13.97 -16.79
C ASP A 107 -0.24 -12.86 -17.04
N ALA A 108 0.00 -12.57 -18.32
CA ALA A 108 1.00 -11.60 -18.74
C ALA A 108 0.63 -10.16 -18.40
N GLU A 109 -0.66 -9.79 -18.45
CA GLU A 109 -1.12 -8.44 -18.11
C GLU A 109 -1.05 -8.20 -16.60
N VAL A 110 -1.38 -9.21 -15.81
CA VAL A 110 -1.14 -9.19 -14.36
C VAL A 110 0.35 -9.04 -14.07
N GLY A 111 1.21 -9.81 -14.77
CA GLY A 111 2.66 -9.69 -14.66
C GLY A 111 3.21 -8.29 -14.99
N LYS A 112 2.68 -7.64 -16.04
CA LYS A 112 3.03 -6.25 -16.39
C LYS A 112 2.65 -5.26 -15.29
N ARG A 113 1.44 -5.38 -14.73
CA ARG A 113 0.99 -4.52 -13.62
C ARG A 113 1.77 -4.78 -12.33
N MET A 114 2.07 -6.03 -12.01
CA MET A 114 2.95 -6.36 -10.88
C MET A 114 4.34 -5.73 -11.05
N ALA A 115 4.89 -5.74 -12.27
CA ALA A 115 6.17 -5.09 -12.56
C ALA A 115 6.09 -3.56 -12.42
N MET A 116 4.97 -2.93 -12.80
CA MET A 116 4.69 -1.52 -12.53
C MET A 116 4.73 -1.23 -11.02
N PHE A 117 4.02 -2.03 -10.20
CA PHE A 117 4.00 -1.85 -8.75
C PHE A 117 5.37 -2.09 -8.10
N LEU A 118 6.16 -3.05 -8.57
CA LEU A 118 7.53 -3.23 -8.08
C LEU A 118 8.40 -1.98 -8.32
N ARG A 119 8.32 -1.37 -9.50
CA ARG A 119 9.07 -0.14 -9.81
C ARG A 119 8.61 1.05 -8.99
N GLY A 120 7.31 1.22 -8.82
CA GLY A 120 6.73 2.39 -8.15
C GLY A 120 6.72 2.29 -6.62
N GLN A 121 6.64 1.07 -6.07
CA GLN A 121 6.40 0.84 -4.65
C GLN A 121 7.57 0.11 -3.99
N ALA A 122 7.91 -1.11 -4.42
CA ALA A 122 8.93 -1.92 -3.75
C ALA A 122 10.36 -1.36 -3.91
N SER A 123 10.64 -0.66 -5.01
CA SER A 123 11.96 -0.11 -5.32
C SER A 123 12.51 0.88 -4.28
N ILE A 124 11.67 1.44 -3.39
CA ILE A 124 12.15 2.28 -2.29
C ILE A 124 13.16 1.54 -1.40
N PHE A 125 13.05 0.22 -1.31
CA PHE A 125 13.86 -0.62 -0.43
C PHE A 125 15.16 -1.10 -1.06
N ASN A 126 15.33 -1.01 -2.39
CA ASN A 126 16.47 -1.60 -3.10
C ASN A 126 17.82 -0.91 -2.79
N GLY A 127 17.80 0.20 -2.06
CA GLY A 127 18.97 0.88 -1.51
C GLY A 127 19.54 0.29 -0.24
N VAL A 128 18.81 -0.61 0.41
CA VAL A 128 19.17 -1.10 1.74
C VAL A 128 18.84 -2.57 1.95
N ALA A 129 17.86 -3.11 1.21
CA ALA A 129 17.37 -4.46 1.37
C ALA A 129 17.32 -5.24 0.05
N GLY A 130 17.59 -6.55 0.12
CA GLY A 130 17.26 -7.48 -0.96
C GLY A 130 15.76 -7.70 -1.01
N ILE A 131 15.12 -7.41 -2.14
CA ILE A 131 13.66 -7.46 -2.28
C ILE A 131 13.20 -8.86 -2.67
N TRP A 132 12.25 -9.38 -1.90
CA TRP A 132 11.54 -10.62 -2.15
C TRP A 132 10.05 -10.31 -2.26
N ALA A 133 9.45 -10.52 -3.44
CA ALA A 133 8.03 -10.32 -3.66
C ALA A 133 7.44 -11.56 -4.33
N PRO A 134 6.49 -12.26 -3.68
CA PRO A 134 5.91 -13.46 -4.29
C PRO A 134 5.03 -13.10 -5.48
N ARG A 135 5.01 -14.00 -6.47
CA ARG A 135 3.89 -14.09 -7.40
C ARG A 135 2.85 -15.00 -6.77
N TYR A 136 1.74 -14.42 -6.31
CA TYR A 136 0.68 -15.14 -5.61
C TYR A 136 -0.65 -15.02 -6.35
N ARG A 137 -1.58 -15.94 -6.11
CA ARG A 137 -2.93 -15.95 -6.72
C ARG A 137 -3.81 -14.87 -6.08
N GLN A 138 -3.52 -13.61 -6.40
CA GLN A 138 -4.20 -12.43 -5.88
C GLN A 138 -5.72 -12.54 -6.01
N ALA A 139 -6.48 -12.19 -4.98
CA ALA A 139 -7.91 -12.01 -5.16
C ALA A 139 -8.14 -10.79 -6.08
N THR A 140 -9.06 -10.90 -7.04
CA THR A 140 -9.40 -9.80 -7.94
C THR A 140 -9.92 -8.58 -7.18
N PHE A 141 -9.79 -7.39 -7.76
CA PHE A 141 -10.25 -6.14 -7.13
C PHE A 141 -11.74 -6.20 -6.74
N GLY A 142 -12.56 -6.90 -7.54
CA GLY A 142 -13.96 -7.15 -7.23
C GLY A 142 -14.23 -7.80 -5.88
N ALA A 143 -13.30 -8.59 -5.34
CA ALA A 143 -13.42 -9.20 -4.02
C ALA A 143 -13.52 -8.16 -2.89
N PHE A 144 -12.98 -6.96 -3.08
CA PHE A 144 -13.07 -5.87 -2.09
C PHE A 144 -14.34 -5.03 -2.20
N LEU A 145 -15.20 -5.33 -3.17
CA LEU A 145 -16.41 -4.53 -3.47
C LEU A 145 -17.71 -5.26 -3.11
N THR A 146 -17.62 -6.42 -2.46
CA THR A 146 -18.74 -7.31 -2.18
C THR A 146 -18.59 -8.05 -0.86
N ASP A 147 -19.72 -8.41 -0.25
CA ASP A 147 -19.78 -9.21 0.98
C ASP A 147 -20.05 -10.71 0.68
N LYS A 148 -19.92 -11.11 -0.59
CA LYS A 148 -20.09 -12.50 -1.03
C LYS A 148 -19.06 -13.43 -0.35
N PRO A 149 -19.44 -14.64 0.10
CA PRO A 149 -18.50 -15.59 0.70
C PRO A 149 -17.31 -15.94 -0.20
N GLU A 150 -17.50 -15.93 -1.53
CA GLU A 150 -16.47 -16.17 -2.53
C GLU A 150 -15.32 -15.16 -2.46
N ALA A 151 -15.62 -13.90 -2.11
CA ALA A 151 -14.59 -12.89 -1.90
C ALA A 151 -13.65 -13.26 -0.76
N GLN A 152 -14.20 -13.73 0.36
CA GLN A 152 -13.39 -14.20 1.49
C GLN A 152 -12.59 -15.45 1.10
N ARG A 153 -13.20 -16.42 0.40
CA ARG A 153 -12.51 -17.62 -0.08
C ARG A 153 -11.33 -17.27 -1.00
N ALA A 154 -11.51 -16.27 -1.87
CA ALA A 154 -10.44 -15.76 -2.73
C ALA A 154 -9.29 -15.12 -1.94
N LEU A 155 -9.61 -14.33 -0.92
CA LEU A 155 -8.62 -13.75 -0.02
C LEU A 155 -7.87 -14.81 0.81
N GLU A 156 -8.54 -15.90 1.20
CA GLU A 156 -7.88 -17.03 1.87
C GLU A 156 -6.91 -17.77 0.95
N VAL A 157 -7.27 -18.00 -0.32
CA VAL A 157 -6.34 -18.56 -1.32
C VAL A 157 -5.11 -17.68 -1.48
N ALA A 158 -5.33 -16.37 -1.65
CA ALA A 158 -4.26 -15.39 -1.79
C ALA A 158 -3.35 -15.36 -0.54
N TYR A 159 -3.94 -15.42 0.66
CA TYR A 159 -3.18 -15.46 1.90
C TYR A 159 -2.37 -16.75 2.07
N GLY A 160 -2.94 -17.91 1.70
CA GLY A 160 -2.21 -19.19 1.76
C GLY A 160 -0.93 -19.16 0.94
N ASP A 161 -0.99 -18.58 -0.25
CA ASP A 161 0.18 -18.36 -1.10
C ASP A 161 1.19 -17.40 -0.46
N VAL A 162 0.73 -16.27 0.09
CA VAL A 162 1.59 -15.30 0.78
C VAL A 162 2.26 -15.91 2.01
N LEU A 163 1.55 -16.75 2.77
CA LEU A 163 2.08 -17.46 3.93
C LEU A 163 3.17 -18.46 3.52
N ALA A 164 2.93 -19.27 2.49
CA ALA A 164 3.92 -20.21 1.98
C ALA A 164 5.18 -19.47 1.46
N ALA A 165 4.99 -18.35 0.77
CA ALA A 165 6.09 -17.51 0.33
C ALA A 165 6.87 -16.89 1.50
N PHE A 166 6.16 -16.42 2.52
CA PHE A 166 6.79 -15.84 3.70
C PHE A 166 7.65 -16.86 4.43
N ASP A 167 7.13 -18.07 4.64
CA ASP A 167 7.88 -19.15 5.29
C ASP A 167 9.15 -19.51 4.47
N ALA A 168 9.05 -19.58 3.14
CA ALA A 168 10.20 -19.78 2.25
C ALA A 168 11.20 -18.60 2.28
N PHE A 169 10.71 -17.36 2.34
CA PHE A 169 11.54 -16.15 2.46
C PHE A 169 12.35 -16.18 3.76
N VAL A 170 11.71 -16.43 4.90
CA VAL A 170 12.36 -16.46 6.22
C VAL A 170 13.41 -17.56 6.26
N ALA A 171 13.11 -18.76 5.71
CA ALA A 171 14.04 -19.87 5.63
C ALA A 171 15.27 -19.57 4.74
N ALA A 172 15.11 -18.72 3.72
CA ALA A 172 16.20 -18.31 2.84
C ALA A 172 17.11 -17.22 3.46
N GLN A 173 16.75 -16.62 4.59
CA GLN A 173 17.54 -15.56 5.23
C GLN A 173 18.47 -16.14 6.31
N PRO A 174 19.71 -15.62 6.45
CA PRO A 174 20.51 -15.84 7.64
C PRO A 174 19.75 -15.49 8.92
N ALA A 175 20.01 -16.20 10.02
CA ALA A 175 19.25 -16.06 11.27
C ALA A 175 19.31 -14.64 11.88
N ASP A 176 20.42 -13.94 11.65
CA ASP A 176 20.69 -12.57 12.11
C ASP A 176 20.30 -11.49 11.09
N ARG A 177 19.83 -11.88 9.89
CA ARG A 177 19.45 -10.93 8.84
C ARG A 177 18.26 -10.08 9.30
N PRO A 178 18.39 -8.74 9.33
CA PRO A 178 17.27 -7.83 9.59
C PRO A 178 16.22 -7.92 8.48
N ILE A 179 14.95 -7.87 8.86
CA ILE A 179 13.80 -8.03 7.98
C ILE A 179 12.94 -6.76 8.00
N ILE A 180 12.60 -6.27 6.81
CA ILE A 180 11.50 -5.32 6.61
C ILE A 180 10.29 -6.12 6.10
N LEU A 181 9.11 -5.83 6.64
CA LEU A 181 7.86 -6.32 6.08
C LEU A 181 7.14 -5.17 5.40
N ALA A 182 6.71 -5.35 4.17
CA ALA A 182 6.03 -4.29 3.44
C ALA A 182 4.90 -4.87 2.60
N GLY A 183 3.82 -4.10 2.47
CA GLY A 183 2.72 -4.43 1.59
C GLY A 183 2.00 -3.18 1.15
N HIS A 184 1.18 -3.31 0.11
CA HIS A 184 0.24 -2.25 -0.27
C HIS A 184 -1.15 -2.86 -0.46
N SER A 185 -2.19 -2.18 0.03
CA SER A 185 -3.58 -2.61 -0.18
C SER A 185 -3.84 -4.06 0.26
N GLN A 186 -4.21 -4.97 -0.65
CA GLN A 186 -4.31 -6.41 -0.39
C GLN A 186 -3.02 -6.98 0.24
N GLY A 187 -1.86 -6.52 -0.19
CA GLY A 187 -0.60 -6.90 0.41
C GLY A 187 -0.48 -6.45 1.86
N SER A 188 -0.91 -5.24 2.19
CA SER A 188 -0.98 -4.75 3.58
C SER A 188 -1.94 -5.59 4.42
N LEU A 189 -3.12 -5.94 3.90
CA LEU A 189 -4.04 -6.88 4.57
C LEU A 189 -3.33 -8.19 4.94
N HIS A 190 -2.58 -8.78 4.00
CA HIS A 190 -1.86 -10.03 4.25
C HIS A 190 -0.66 -9.84 5.19
N ILE A 191 0.08 -8.73 5.11
CA ILE A 191 1.15 -8.40 6.07
C ILE A 191 0.62 -8.31 7.50
N LEU A 192 -0.53 -7.68 7.72
CA LEU A 192 -1.13 -7.57 9.06
C LEU A 192 -1.53 -8.94 9.63
N ARG A 193 -2.01 -9.85 8.78
CA ARG A 193 -2.30 -11.22 9.19
C ARG A 193 -1.01 -12.02 9.48
N LEU A 194 0.02 -11.86 8.65
CA LEU A 194 1.35 -12.43 8.93
C LEU A 194 1.94 -11.92 10.25
N LEU A 195 1.79 -10.63 10.56
CA LEU A 195 2.22 -10.08 11.84
C LEU A 195 1.55 -10.81 13.01
N LYS A 196 0.23 -10.92 12.99
CA LYS A 196 -0.52 -11.65 14.01
C LYS A 196 -0.10 -13.12 14.13
N GLU A 197 0.04 -13.81 13.00
CA GLU A 197 0.20 -15.27 13.00
C GLU A 197 1.65 -15.76 13.08
N ARG A 198 2.62 -14.97 12.61
CA ARG A 198 4.04 -15.36 12.48
C ARG A 198 5.01 -14.48 13.25
N VAL A 199 4.62 -13.27 13.67
CA VAL A 199 5.54 -12.32 14.33
C VAL A 199 5.14 -12.05 15.78
N ALA A 200 3.89 -11.75 16.07
CA ALA A 200 3.43 -11.34 17.38
C ALA A 200 3.76 -12.39 18.45
N GLY A 201 4.52 -11.98 19.48
CA GLY A 201 4.96 -12.86 20.56
C GLY A 201 5.95 -13.95 20.15
N LYS A 202 6.61 -13.83 18.99
CA LYS A 202 7.54 -14.84 18.45
C LYS A 202 8.95 -14.25 18.25
N PRO A 203 10.02 -15.08 18.28
CA PRO A 203 11.39 -14.60 18.09
C PRO A 203 11.65 -13.85 16.78
N LEU A 204 10.81 -14.07 15.76
CA LEU A 204 10.91 -13.35 14.49
C LEU A 204 10.68 -11.84 14.65
N ALA A 205 9.94 -11.41 15.69
CA ALA A 205 9.72 -9.99 15.99
C ALA A 205 11.03 -9.22 16.22
N ASP A 206 12.02 -9.85 16.83
CA ASP A 206 13.32 -9.25 17.14
C ASP A 206 14.16 -8.99 15.89
N ARG A 207 13.76 -9.56 14.73
CA ARG A 207 14.40 -9.32 13.43
C ARG A 207 13.71 -8.22 12.63
N ILE A 208 12.55 -7.73 13.06
CA ILE A 208 11.77 -6.76 12.30
C ILE A 208 12.31 -5.34 12.49
N VAL A 209 12.87 -4.78 11.42
CA VAL A 209 13.33 -3.38 11.37
C VAL A 209 12.15 -2.43 11.42
N ALA A 210 11.19 -2.62 10.53
CA ALA A 210 9.97 -1.83 10.42
C ALA A 210 8.94 -2.57 9.54
N VAL A 211 7.68 -2.18 9.68
CA VAL A 211 6.58 -2.62 8.83
C VAL A 211 5.98 -1.43 8.08
N TYR A 212 5.89 -1.52 6.76
CA TYR A 212 5.23 -0.52 5.91
C TYR A 212 3.93 -1.12 5.35
N ALA A 213 2.78 -0.74 5.90
CA ALA A 213 1.48 -1.27 5.52
C ALA A 213 0.46 -0.18 5.11
N PRO A 214 0.76 0.65 4.09
CA PRO A 214 -0.20 1.64 3.58
C PRO A 214 -1.32 1.02 2.73
N GLY A 215 -2.36 1.80 2.48
CA GLY A 215 -3.50 1.40 1.66
C GLY A 215 -4.40 0.35 2.33
N TRP A 216 -4.24 0.10 3.63
CA TRP A 216 -5.18 -0.72 4.39
C TRP A 216 -5.41 -0.12 5.78
N PRO A 217 -6.65 0.18 6.17
CA PRO A 217 -6.94 0.80 7.46
C PRO A 217 -6.62 -0.16 8.62
N ILE A 218 -5.95 0.35 9.65
CA ILE A 218 -5.63 -0.40 10.88
C ILE A 218 -6.35 0.27 12.05
N SER A 219 -7.21 -0.48 12.74
CA SER A 219 -7.81 -0.02 13.99
C SER A 219 -6.77 0.02 15.11
N ILE A 220 -6.68 1.15 15.81
CA ILE A 220 -5.80 1.30 16.98
C ILE A 220 -6.22 0.34 18.11
N THR A 221 -7.51 0.03 18.23
CA THR A 221 -8.04 -0.78 19.34
C THR A 221 -8.44 -2.20 18.93
N ALA A 222 -8.90 -2.40 17.70
CA ALA A 222 -9.37 -3.71 17.22
C ALA A 222 -8.34 -4.48 16.38
N ASP A 223 -7.24 -3.87 15.96
CA ASP A 223 -6.19 -4.53 15.16
C ASP A 223 -4.83 -4.48 15.82
N LEU A 224 -4.32 -3.27 16.10
CA LEU A 224 -2.96 -3.02 16.56
C LEU A 224 -2.51 -3.91 17.74
N PRO A 225 -3.35 -4.18 18.78
CA PRO A 225 -2.95 -5.04 19.89
C PRO A 225 -2.61 -6.47 19.49
N ALA A 226 -3.15 -6.97 18.37
CA ALA A 226 -2.89 -8.33 17.87
C ALA A 226 -1.62 -8.42 17.00
N LEU A 227 -1.03 -7.29 16.60
CA LEU A 227 0.08 -7.25 15.63
C LEU A 227 1.46 -7.46 16.28
N GLY A 228 1.57 -7.27 17.59
CA GLY A 228 2.80 -7.48 18.36
C GLY A 228 3.87 -6.39 18.17
N LEU A 229 3.60 -5.35 17.38
CA LEU A 229 4.49 -4.20 17.18
C LEU A 229 3.69 -2.88 17.33
N PRO A 230 4.25 -1.84 17.97
CA PRO A 230 3.59 -0.54 18.09
C PRO A 230 3.63 0.25 16.77
N LEU A 231 2.85 1.33 16.70
CA LEU A 231 3.05 2.34 15.65
C LEU A 231 4.36 3.11 15.87
N CYS A 232 4.97 3.60 14.79
CA CYS A 232 6.18 4.40 14.86
C CYS A 232 5.88 5.81 15.39
N THR A 233 6.44 6.18 16.54
CA THR A 233 6.27 7.50 17.18
C THR A 233 7.54 8.35 17.13
N ILE A 234 8.70 7.73 16.88
CA ILE A 234 10.00 8.39 16.70
C ILE A 234 10.59 7.97 15.35
N ALA A 235 11.24 8.91 14.66
CA ALA A 235 11.79 8.66 13.32
C ALA A 235 12.79 7.49 13.31
N ASP A 236 13.65 7.38 14.32
CA ASP A 236 14.69 6.33 14.39
C ASP A 236 14.22 5.05 15.10
N GLN A 237 12.93 4.97 15.46
CA GLN A 237 12.39 3.77 16.10
C GLN A 237 12.45 2.58 15.14
N THR A 238 12.87 1.42 15.63
CA THR A 238 12.76 0.15 14.92
C THR A 238 11.74 -0.75 15.60
N GLY A 239 11.34 -1.84 14.95
CA GLY A 239 10.30 -2.74 15.47
C GLY A 239 8.95 -2.05 15.57
N CYS A 240 8.58 -1.23 14.59
CA CYS A 240 7.32 -0.48 14.60
C CYS A 240 6.62 -0.48 13.23
N ILE A 241 5.35 -0.10 13.23
CA ILE A 241 4.46 -0.12 12.06
C ILE A 241 4.21 1.31 11.57
N LEU A 242 4.33 1.49 10.25
CA LEU A 242 3.89 2.66 9.51
C LEU A 242 2.68 2.30 8.65
N SER A 243 1.62 3.11 8.70
CA SER A 243 0.43 2.92 7.87
C SER A 243 -0.23 4.25 7.56
N TRP A 244 -0.70 4.43 6.32
CA TRP A 244 -1.38 5.63 5.86
C TRP A 244 -2.28 5.32 4.68
N GLN A 245 -3.18 6.24 4.38
CA GLN A 245 -4.10 6.18 3.24
C GLN A 245 -4.21 7.60 2.65
N SER A 246 -3.72 7.79 1.44
CA SER A 246 -3.50 9.13 0.85
C SER A 246 -4.75 9.69 0.17
N PHE A 247 -5.25 10.83 0.64
CA PHE A 247 -6.37 11.55 0.03
C PHE A 247 -6.02 13.02 -0.22
N ALA A 248 -6.37 13.53 -1.40
CA ALA A 248 -6.32 14.96 -1.69
C ALA A 248 -7.66 15.65 -1.39
N ARG A 249 -7.66 16.98 -1.35
CA ARG A 249 -8.84 17.80 -1.05
C ARG A 249 -9.68 18.08 -2.30
N PRO A 250 -11.02 18.14 -2.19
CA PRO A 250 -11.82 17.67 -1.04
C PRO A 250 -11.79 16.14 -0.96
N ALA A 251 -11.48 15.60 0.22
CA ALA A 251 -11.38 14.16 0.43
C ALA A 251 -12.77 13.55 0.70
N ASN A 252 -13.11 12.45 0.03
CA ASN A 252 -14.29 11.64 0.36
C ASN A 252 -13.85 10.18 0.63
N TYR A 253 -13.63 9.88 1.91
CA TYR A 253 -13.25 8.56 2.40
C TYR A 253 -14.43 7.76 2.96
N LYS A 254 -15.69 8.18 2.70
CA LYS A 254 -16.88 7.54 3.29
C LYS A 254 -16.96 6.05 2.98
N ALA A 255 -16.75 5.66 1.73
CA ALA A 255 -16.82 4.26 1.33
C ALA A 255 -15.79 3.39 2.07
N VAL A 256 -14.56 3.89 2.24
CA VAL A 256 -13.51 3.23 3.03
C VAL A 256 -13.96 3.09 4.49
N ARG A 257 -14.49 4.18 5.07
CA ARG A 257 -14.95 4.19 6.47
C ARG A 257 -16.12 3.23 6.70
N ASP A 258 -17.12 3.25 5.83
CA ASP A 258 -18.31 2.40 5.94
C ASP A 258 -17.94 0.90 5.89
N THR A 259 -17.04 0.51 4.99
CA THR A 259 -16.56 -0.88 4.89
C THR A 259 -15.74 -1.26 6.12
N PHE A 260 -14.85 -0.37 6.57
CA PHE A 260 -14.06 -0.57 7.78
C PHE A 260 -14.93 -0.77 9.01
N ASP A 261 -15.91 0.11 9.24
CA ASP A 261 -16.81 0.09 10.41
C ASP A 261 -17.70 -1.16 10.49
N LYS A 262 -17.98 -1.81 9.35
CA LYS A 262 -18.75 -3.06 9.31
C LYS A 262 -17.93 -4.31 9.59
N SER A 263 -16.60 -4.17 9.63
CA SER A 263 -15.69 -5.31 9.70
C SER A 263 -15.24 -5.65 11.12
N THR A 264 -14.76 -6.87 11.29
CA THR A 264 -14.15 -7.35 12.54
C THR A 264 -12.64 -7.20 12.48
N GLY A 265 -12.05 -6.68 13.56
CA GLY A 265 -10.62 -6.51 13.72
C GLY A 265 -9.88 -7.80 14.05
N LEU A 266 -8.56 -7.74 14.00
CA LEU A 266 -7.67 -8.87 14.23
C LEU A 266 -7.72 -9.40 15.67
N THR A 267 -8.18 -8.61 16.63
CA THR A 267 -8.46 -9.05 18.02
C THR A 267 -9.79 -9.79 18.15
N GLY A 268 -10.64 -9.81 17.11
CA GLY A 268 -12.02 -10.31 17.15
C GLY A 268 -13.05 -9.25 17.55
N ALA A 269 -12.63 -8.05 17.97
CA ALA A 269 -13.52 -6.93 18.26
C ALA A 269 -14.02 -6.26 16.98
N ASN A 270 -15.23 -5.67 17.01
CA ASN A 270 -15.76 -4.89 15.90
C ASN A 270 -14.94 -3.59 15.70
N ARG A 271 -14.70 -3.18 14.46
CA ARG A 271 -13.98 -1.94 14.11
C ARG A 271 -14.85 -0.67 14.12
N LEU A 272 -16.16 -0.80 14.30
CA LEU A 272 -17.13 0.30 14.34
C LEU A 272 -16.66 1.44 15.25
N ALA A 273 -16.61 2.65 14.69
CA ALA A 273 -16.23 3.88 15.38
C ALA A 273 -14.81 3.87 16.00
N THR A 274 -13.96 2.90 15.66
CA THR A 274 -12.57 2.88 16.14
C THR A 274 -11.69 3.87 15.38
N ALA A 275 -10.67 4.40 16.05
CA ALA A 275 -9.67 5.27 15.43
C ALA A 275 -8.78 4.46 14.47
N ILE A 276 -8.49 5.03 13.30
CA ILE A 276 -7.59 4.44 12.30
C ILE A 276 -6.18 5.00 12.49
N ALA A 277 -5.19 4.13 12.47
CA ALA A 277 -3.78 4.52 12.53
C ALA A 277 -3.37 5.37 11.32
N CYS A 278 -2.55 6.39 11.56
CA CYS A 278 -1.93 7.19 10.49
C CYS A 278 -0.50 7.58 10.87
N THR A 279 0.43 7.28 9.99
CA THR A 279 1.83 7.70 10.03
C THR A 279 2.06 8.69 8.90
N ASN A 280 2.69 9.82 9.19
CA ASN A 280 3.03 10.78 8.15
C ASN A 280 4.31 10.32 7.43
N PRO A 281 4.25 9.95 6.13
CA PRO A 281 5.40 9.37 5.42
C PRO A 281 6.53 10.39 5.16
N LEU A 282 6.28 11.69 5.35
CA LEU A 282 7.33 12.72 5.26
C LEU A 282 8.17 12.81 6.54
N SER A 283 7.63 12.41 7.69
CA SER A 283 8.33 12.43 8.99
C SER A 283 8.63 11.04 9.57
N GLY A 284 7.96 10.00 9.08
CA GLY A 284 8.11 8.63 9.56
C GLY A 284 7.48 8.36 10.93
N ILE A 285 6.59 9.24 11.39
CA ILE A 285 5.98 9.16 12.74
C ILE A 285 4.48 9.46 12.74
N THR A 286 3.78 8.98 13.76
CA THR A 286 2.37 9.31 14.04
C THR A 286 2.22 10.70 14.71
N ASP A 287 2.74 11.76 14.08
CA ASP A 287 2.55 13.15 14.55
C ASP A 287 1.43 13.82 13.72
N PRO A 288 0.39 14.42 14.36
CA PRO A 288 -0.65 15.17 13.65
C PRO A 288 -0.15 16.48 13.03
N LYS A 289 1.08 16.93 13.31
CA LYS A 289 1.62 18.15 12.72
C LYS A 289 1.76 18.00 11.19
N PRO A 290 1.27 18.98 10.42
CA PRO A 290 1.45 18.98 8.98
C PRO A 290 2.93 19.15 8.63
N VAL A 291 3.41 18.35 7.69
CA VAL A 291 4.69 18.55 7.03
C VAL A 291 4.40 19.21 5.68
N SER A 292 4.90 20.43 5.50
CA SER A 292 4.71 21.18 4.24
C SER A 292 5.37 20.48 3.06
N PRO A 293 4.98 20.80 1.80
CA PRO A 293 5.63 20.26 0.61
C PRO A 293 7.16 20.32 0.63
N ARG A 294 7.76 21.35 1.26
CA ARG A 294 9.22 21.45 1.40
C ARG A 294 9.91 20.24 2.06
N GLY A 295 9.17 19.45 2.84
CA GLY A 295 9.65 18.20 3.45
C GLY A 295 9.60 16.97 2.54
N ASN A 296 9.01 17.08 1.35
CA ASN A 296 9.02 16.02 0.35
C ASN A 296 10.33 16.06 -0.46
N PHE A 297 11.14 15.02 -0.30
CA PHE A 297 12.46 14.89 -0.94
C PHE A 297 12.35 14.41 -2.39
N GLY A 298 11.21 13.87 -2.79
CA GLY A 298 10.97 13.38 -4.13
C GLY A 298 9.74 12.48 -4.20
N ALA A 299 8.68 12.98 -4.82
CA ALA A 299 7.56 12.18 -5.29
C ALA A 299 7.91 11.57 -6.65
N LEU A 300 7.69 10.27 -6.82
CA LEU A 300 7.92 9.55 -8.07
C LEU A 300 6.71 9.74 -9.00
N VAL A 301 6.81 10.70 -9.91
CA VAL A 301 5.80 10.93 -10.96
C VAL A 301 6.02 9.90 -12.07
N PRO A 302 5.06 8.99 -12.34
CA PRO A 302 5.24 7.96 -13.36
C PRO A 302 5.24 8.57 -14.77
N ASN A 303 5.96 7.93 -15.70
CA ASN A 303 5.80 8.20 -17.12
C ASN A 303 4.48 7.60 -17.65
N SER A 304 4.08 7.97 -18.88
CA SER A 304 2.76 7.60 -19.43
C SER A 304 2.53 6.10 -19.61
N ASP A 305 3.58 5.31 -19.75
CA ASP A 305 3.52 3.84 -19.90
C ASP A 305 3.84 3.08 -18.60
N PHE A 306 4.10 3.80 -17.50
CA PHE A 306 4.43 3.26 -16.18
C PHE A 306 5.64 2.31 -16.14
N THR A 307 6.54 2.43 -17.12
CA THR A 307 7.81 1.68 -17.13
C THR A 307 8.90 2.37 -16.31
N GLY A 308 8.66 3.60 -15.86
CA GLY A 308 9.55 4.37 -15.00
C GLY A 308 8.87 5.64 -14.49
N GLY A 309 9.68 6.64 -14.12
CA GLY A 309 9.19 7.91 -13.63
C GLY A 309 10.32 8.88 -13.28
N THR A 310 9.94 10.10 -12.94
CA THR A 310 10.86 11.17 -12.52
C THR A 310 10.55 11.58 -11.09
N LEU A 311 11.58 11.79 -10.28
CA LEU A 311 11.41 12.35 -8.95
C LEU A 311 11.22 13.86 -9.02
N VAL A 312 10.14 14.34 -8.41
CA VAL A 312 9.85 15.77 -8.28
C VAL A 312 9.72 16.08 -6.81
N ALA A 313 10.67 16.85 -6.28
CA ALA A 313 10.71 17.23 -4.87
C ALA A 313 9.85 18.46 -4.58
N LYS A 314 9.54 18.68 -3.31
CA LYS A 314 8.91 19.89 -2.77
C LYS A 314 7.47 20.15 -3.26
N THR A 315 6.77 19.12 -3.73
CA THR A 315 5.45 19.24 -4.36
C THR A 315 4.29 18.81 -3.46
N ILE A 316 4.50 17.83 -2.57
CA ILE A 316 3.42 17.16 -1.84
C ILE A 316 3.60 17.32 -0.34
N GLY A 317 2.61 17.89 0.33
CA GLY A 317 2.56 17.95 1.79
C GLY A 317 1.91 16.69 2.37
N ALA A 318 1.95 16.54 3.69
CA ALA A 318 1.26 15.44 4.35
C ALA A 318 0.85 15.81 5.77
N GLN A 319 -0.37 15.45 6.15
CA GLN A 319 -0.88 15.59 7.51
C GLN A 319 -1.78 14.40 7.86
N CYS A 320 -1.53 13.77 9.01
CA CYS A 320 -2.48 12.82 9.57
C CYS A 320 -3.66 13.56 10.21
N LEU A 321 -4.86 13.33 9.68
CA LEU A 321 -6.09 13.85 10.27
C LEU A 321 -6.54 12.98 11.44
N ALA A 322 -7.38 13.53 12.33
CA ALA A 322 -7.96 12.79 13.45
C ALA A 322 -8.79 11.56 13.00
N THR A 323 -9.21 11.54 11.74
CA THR A 323 -9.96 10.44 11.11
C THR A 323 -9.07 9.25 10.73
N GLY A 324 -7.74 9.40 10.82
CA GLY A 324 -6.76 8.40 10.37
C GLY A 324 -6.45 8.46 8.87
N ILE A 325 -6.98 9.45 8.15
CA ILE A 325 -6.68 9.70 6.75
C ILE A 325 -5.44 10.60 6.63
N LEU A 326 -4.59 10.31 5.65
CA LEU A 326 -3.46 11.17 5.29
C LEU A 326 -3.93 12.20 4.26
N ASP A 327 -4.03 13.45 4.70
CA ASP A 327 -4.30 14.59 3.82
C ASP A 327 -3.01 15.02 3.11
N ILE A 328 -3.03 14.95 1.78
CA ILE A 328 -1.89 15.32 0.93
C ILE A 328 -2.00 16.75 0.35
N GLY A 329 -3.04 17.50 0.73
CA GLY A 329 -3.33 18.83 0.22
C GLY A 329 -4.12 18.80 -1.09
N GLU A 330 -3.80 19.72 -2.01
CA GLU A 330 -4.44 19.77 -3.32
C GLU A 330 -4.02 18.58 -4.21
N PRO A 331 -4.87 18.17 -5.17
CA PRO A 331 -4.53 17.15 -6.17
C PRO A 331 -3.14 17.35 -6.78
N PRO A 332 -2.17 16.45 -6.54
CA PRO A 332 -0.80 16.62 -7.04
C PRO A 332 -0.72 16.45 -8.56
N ALA A 333 -0.01 17.37 -9.22
CA ALA A 333 0.23 17.31 -10.66
C ALA A 333 1.01 16.05 -11.06
N GLY A 334 0.65 15.46 -12.20
CA GLY A 334 1.30 14.25 -12.73
C GLY A 334 0.77 12.91 -12.19
N PHE A 335 -0.14 12.93 -11.21
CA PHE A 335 -0.77 11.74 -10.62
C PHE A 335 -2.25 11.65 -11.01
N THR A 336 -2.54 11.56 -12.30
CA THR A 336 -3.92 11.67 -12.81
C THR A 336 -4.58 10.34 -13.15
N ALA A 337 -3.80 9.34 -13.54
CA ALA A 337 -4.30 7.99 -13.80
C ALA A 337 -4.53 7.24 -12.47
N TYR A 338 -5.43 6.26 -12.45
CA TYR A 338 -5.69 5.41 -11.27
C TYR A 338 -6.07 6.13 -9.97
N VAL A 339 -6.49 7.40 -10.03
CA VAL A 339 -7.08 8.08 -8.87
C VAL A 339 -8.46 7.53 -8.63
N LEU A 340 -8.67 6.93 -7.45
CA LEU A 340 -9.94 6.32 -7.07
C LEU A 340 -10.96 7.40 -6.67
N PRO A 341 -12.28 7.08 -6.73
CA PRO A 341 -13.32 8.01 -6.33
C PRO A 341 -13.07 8.66 -4.96
N GLY A 342 -13.42 9.95 -4.85
CA GLY A 342 -13.25 10.71 -3.62
C GLY A 342 -11.87 11.32 -3.38
N ASN A 343 -11.12 11.59 -4.46
CA ASN A 343 -9.74 12.07 -4.41
C ASN A 343 -8.82 11.12 -3.63
N ASN A 344 -9.02 9.82 -3.85
CA ASN A 344 -8.26 8.78 -3.19
C ASN A 344 -7.04 8.38 -4.06
N TYR A 345 -5.84 8.69 -3.57
CA TYR A 345 -4.56 8.46 -4.25
C TYR A 345 -3.93 7.11 -3.86
N HIS A 346 -4.75 6.16 -3.39
CA HIS A 346 -4.37 4.81 -2.97
C HIS A 346 -3.24 4.15 -3.76
N VAL A 347 -3.33 4.11 -5.10
CA VAL A 347 -2.30 3.50 -5.96
C VAL A 347 -0.91 4.13 -5.79
N TYR A 348 -0.87 5.38 -5.36
CA TYR A 348 0.33 6.19 -5.20
C TYR A 348 0.83 6.32 -3.76
N ASP A 349 0.29 5.56 -2.79
CA ASP A 349 0.69 5.66 -1.37
C ASP A 349 2.20 5.57 -1.15
N PHE A 350 2.92 4.76 -1.94
CA PHE A 350 4.39 4.76 -1.98
C PHE A 350 4.97 5.84 -2.92
N PRO A 351 4.58 5.92 -4.22
CA PRO A 351 5.11 6.90 -5.17
C PRO A 351 5.11 8.36 -4.68
N LEU A 352 4.05 8.83 -4.01
CA LEU A 352 3.95 10.23 -3.53
C LEU A 352 5.12 10.62 -2.60
N PHE A 353 5.73 9.63 -1.94
CA PHE A 353 6.74 9.83 -0.90
C PHE A 353 8.00 8.99 -1.14
N TRP A 354 8.24 8.57 -2.40
CA TRP A 354 9.27 7.57 -2.75
C TRP A 354 10.63 7.84 -2.11
N ALA A 355 11.18 9.06 -2.25
CA ALA A 355 12.49 9.41 -1.71
C ALA A 355 12.49 9.52 -0.17
N ASN A 356 11.38 9.98 0.42
CA ASN A 356 11.22 10.04 1.87
C ASN A 356 11.17 8.65 2.50
N LEU A 357 10.38 7.73 1.91
CA LEU A 357 10.23 6.37 2.41
C LEU A 357 11.52 5.55 2.24
N ARG A 358 12.25 5.79 1.14
CA ARG A 358 13.60 5.22 0.98
C ARG A 358 14.55 5.69 2.09
N ALA A 359 14.63 6.99 2.32
CA ALA A 359 15.47 7.55 3.38
C ALA A 359 15.04 7.08 4.79
N ASP A 360 13.74 6.83 4.99
CA ASP A 360 13.19 6.23 6.20
C ASP A 360 13.65 4.78 6.39
N ALA A 361 13.56 3.96 5.35
CA ALA A 361 14.03 2.58 5.39
C ALA A 361 15.55 2.48 5.61
N GLU A 362 16.34 3.28 4.90
CA GLU A 362 17.80 3.38 5.07
C GLU A 362 18.15 3.73 6.52
N ARG A 363 17.55 4.79 7.07
CA ARG A 363 17.77 5.22 8.45
C ARG A 363 17.40 4.15 9.48
N ARG A 364 16.27 3.45 9.32
CA ARG A 364 15.84 2.42 10.29
C ARG A 364 16.72 1.18 10.25
N VAL A 365 17.21 0.78 9.07
CA VAL A 365 18.17 -0.33 8.97
C VAL A 365 19.50 0.07 9.61
N ASP A 366 19.99 1.29 9.36
CA ASP A 366 21.22 1.79 9.97
C ASP A 366 21.14 1.85 11.51
N ARG A 367 19.94 2.11 12.05
CA ARG A 367 19.68 2.19 13.50
C ARG A 367 19.26 0.86 14.12
N PHE A 368 19.11 -0.19 13.31
CA PHE A 368 18.70 -1.49 13.81
C PHE A 368 19.74 -2.07 14.78
N SER A 369 19.27 -2.68 15.87
CA SER A 369 20.08 -3.16 16.99
C SER A 369 20.88 -2.08 17.76
N GLN A 370 20.64 -0.79 17.51
CA GLN A 370 21.20 0.32 18.29
C GLN A 370 20.14 0.86 19.26
N PRO A 371 20.52 1.39 20.44
CA PRO A 371 19.57 2.02 21.36
C PRO A 371 18.84 3.19 20.69
N VAL A 372 17.51 3.28 20.83
CA VAL A 372 16.73 4.42 20.33
C VAL A 372 17.17 5.68 21.07
N VAL A 373 17.60 6.71 20.32
CA VAL A 373 17.95 8.01 20.90
C VAL A 373 16.66 8.82 20.95
N GLU A 374 16.05 8.92 22.13
CA GLU A 374 14.89 9.79 22.32
C GLU A 374 15.31 11.27 22.13
N PRO A 375 14.56 12.06 21.35
CA PRO A 375 14.80 13.49 21.26
C PRO A 375 14.65 14.11 22.66
N LYS A 376 15.69 14.82 23.14
CA LYS A 376 15.59 15.54 24.43
C LYS A 376 14.33 16.42 24.43
N PRO A 377 13.50 16.40 25.49
CA PRO A 377 12.33 17.25 25.57
C PRO A 377 12.76 18.70 25.36
N ARG A 378 12.12 19.37 24.39
CA ARG A 378 12.39 20.77 24.08
C ARG A 378 12.13 21.57 25.35
N LYS A 379 13.14 22.24 25.91
CA LYS A 379 12.96 23.11 27.09
C LYS A 379 11.87 24.13 26.76
N VAL A 380 10.70 23.99 27.39
CA VAL A 380 9.64 24.98 27.32
C VAL A 380 10.19 26.24 28.00
N ARG A 381 10.51 27.25 27.20
CA ARG A 381 10.80 28.58 27.71
C ARG A 381 9.48 29.08 28.29
N MET A 382 9.31 28.98 29.61
CA MET A 382 8.21 29.67 30.28
C MET A 382 8.37 31.15 29.98
N ALA A 383 7.37 31.72 29.29
CA ALA A 383 7.24 33.16 29.17
C ALA A 383 7.15 33.71 30.60
N LYS A 384 8.07 34.60 30.96
CA LYS A 384 7.95 35.36 32.20
C LYS A 384 6.70 36.23 32.07
N ALA A 385 5.80 36.09 33.04
CA ALA A 385 4.60 36.90 33.21
C ALA A 385 4.95 38.37 33.41
#